data_AF-A0AAU8RGX1-F1
#
_entry.id   AF-A0AAU8RGX1-F1
#
_cell.length_a   1.000
_cell.length_b   1.000
_cell.length_c   1.000
_cell.angle_alpha   90.00
_cell.angle_beta   90.00
_cell.angle_gamma   90.00
#
_symmetry.space_group_name_H-M   'P 1'
#
loop_
_entity.id
_entity.type
_entity.pdbx_description
1 polymer ?
#
loop_
_entity_poly.entity_id
_entity_poly.type
_entity_poly.pdbx_seq_one_letter_code
_entity_poly.pdbx_strand_id
1 'polypeptide(L)' 'MKYQIKPHTSDILITIYVVITLFYRIKFENEAGVTALQSLVIGLCLIAMPWSLIKLKILNPKWFGLFNPKKSEL' A
#
# COMPACT_ATOMS: atom_id res chain seq x y z
N MET A 1 3.25 -1.54 -23.83
CA MET A 1 1.82 -1.57 -23.46
C MET A 1 1.61 -0.63 -22.28
N LYS A 2 0.74 0.38 -22.43
CA LYS A 2 0.58 1.55 -21.53
C LYS A 2 -0.56 1.34 -20.50
N TYR A 3 -0.53 0.28 -19.69
CA TYR A 3 -1.49 0.13 -18.57
C TYR A 3 -0.95 0.80 -17.30
N GLN A 4 -0.44 2.02 -17.42
CA GLN A 4 -0.02 2.79 -16.25
C GLN A 4 -1.25 3.45 -15.64
N ILE A 5 -1.68 2.97 -14.49
CA ILE A 5 -2.73 3.59 -13.70
C ILE A 5 -2.28 5.00 -13.32
N LYS A 6 -3.19 5.98 -13.38
CA LYS A 6 -2.89 7.37 -13.01
C LYS A 6 -2.26 7.41 -11.61
N PRO A 7 -1.25 8.26 -11.39
CA PRO A 7 -0.49 8.28 -10.13
C PRO A 7 -1.36 8.53 -8.89
N HIS A 8 -2.42 9.34 -9.03
CA HIS A 8 -3.37 9.60 -7.94
C HIS A 8 -4.18 8.36 -7.53
N THR A 9 -4.65 7.57 -8.49
CA THR A 9 -5.36 6.32 -8.22
C THR A 9 -4.43 5.28 -7.58
N SER A 10 -3.16 5.26 -7.99
CA SER A 10 -2.15 4.36 -7.39
C SER A 10 -1.90 4.70 -5.91
N ASP A 11 -1.76 5.99 -5.58
CA ASP A 11 -1.60 6.43 -4.19
C ASP A 11 -2.82 6.01 -3.34
N ILE A 12 -4.05 6.24 -3.82
CA ILE A 12 -5.29 5.84 -3.11
C ILE A 12 -5.33 4.32 -2.88
N LEU A 13 -5.01 3.53 -3.90
CA LEU A 13 -5.01 2.06 -3.79
C LEU A 13 -4.02 1.57 -2.74
N ILE A 14 -2.81 2.15 -2.70
CA ILE A 14 -1.80 1.81 -1.70
C ILE A 14 -2.27 2.24 -0.31
N THR A 15 -2.86 3.43 -0.16
CA THR A 15 -3.39 3.88 1.14
C THR A 15 -4.49 2.95 1.64
N ILE A 16 -5.46 2.61 0.81
CA ILE A 16 -6.54 1.66 1.16
C ILE A 16 -5.95 0.30 1.53
N TYR A 17 -4.98 -0.20 0.74
CA TYR A 17 -4.29 -1.45 1.02
C TYR A 17 -3.62 -1.45 2.40
N VAL A 18 -2.88 -0.38 2.73
CA VAL A 18 -2.21 -0.23 4.03
C VAL A 18 -3.23 -0.19 5.17
N VAL A 19 -4.32 0.57 5.03
CA VAL A 19 -5.37 0.66 6.07
C VAL A 19 -6.03 -0.70 6.30
N ILE A 20 -6.42 -1.41 5.24
CA ILE A 20 -7.06 -2.73 5.34
C ILE A 20 -6.09 -3.73 5.97
N THR A 21 -4.82 -3.73 5.55
CA THR A 21 -3.82 -4.68 6.07
C THR A 21 -3.47 -4.41 7.53
N LEU A 22 -3.39 -3.15 7.97
CA LEU A 22 -3.28 -2.82 9.40
C LEU A 22 -4.50 -3.27 10.20
N PHE A 23 -5.71 -3.05 9.68
CA PHE A 23 -6.93 -3.48 10.35
C PHE A 23 -6.99 -5.00 10.53
N TYR A 24 -6.75 -5.74 9.44
CA TYR A 24 -6.67 -7.20 9.49
C TYR A 24 -5.55 -7.68 10.40
N ARG A 25 -4.39 -7.02 10.37
CA ARG A 25 -3.26 -7.39 11.23
C ARG A 25 -3.63 -7.31 12.70
N ILE A 26 -4.22 -6.20 13.16
CA ILE A 26 -4.62 -6.04 14.57
C ILE A 26 -5.65 -7.09 14.98
N LYS A 27 -6.63 -7.38 14.12
CA LYS A 27 -7.63 -8.43 14.38
C LYS A 27 -7.02 -9.82 14.42
N PHE A 28 -6.14 -10.13 13.47
CA PHE A 28 -5.52 -11.44 13.31
C PHE A 28 -4.48 -11.73 14.41
N GLU A 29 -3.66 -10.74 14.80
CA GLU A 29 -2.68 -10.89 15.89
C GLU A 29 -3.37 -11.17 17.23
N ASN A 30 -4.54 -10.56 17.46
CA ASN A 30 -5.30 -10.71 18.69
C ASN A 30 -5.97 -12.09 18.82
N GLU A 31 -6.39 -12.70 17.72
CA GLU A 31 -7.12 -13.98 17.73
C GLU A 31 -6.22 -15.20 17.52
N ALA A 32 -5.17 -15.09 16.70
CA ALA A 32 -4.41 -16.24 16.23
C ALA A 32 -3.18 -16.61 17.07
N GLY A 33 -2.89 -15.89 18.17
CA GLY A 33 -1.73 -16.17 19.02
C GLY A 33 -0.41 -16.14 18.25
N VAL A 34 -0.30 -15.18 17.32
CA VAL A 34 0.78 -15.11 16.33
C VAL A 34 2.12 -14.87 17.04
N THR A 35 3.09 -15.74 16.78
CA THR A 35 4.44 -15.58 17.33
C THR A 35 5.18 -14.41 16.65
N ALA A 36 6.17 -13.81 17.34
CA ALA A 36 6.93 -12.68 16.82
C ALA A 36 7.55 -12.96 15.42
N LEU A 37 8.00 -14.18 15.17
CA LEU A 37 8.56 -14.59 13.89
C LEU A 37 7.51 -14.58 12.77
N GLN A 38 6.31 -15.09 13.05
CA GLN A 38 5.20 -15.09 12.09
C GLN A 38 4.74 -13.66 11.78
N SER A 39 4.65 -12.77 12.78
CA SER A 39 4.31 -11.35 12.58
C SER A 39 5.33 -10.66 11.66
N LEU A 40 6.61 -10.97 11.82
CA LEU A 40 7.69 -10.42 11.00
C LEU A 40 7.61 -10.91 9.54
N VAL A 41 7.36 -12.20 9.32
CA VAL A 41 7.18 -12.78 7.97
C VAL A 41 5.95 -12.20 7.28
N ILE A 42 4.82 -12.08 8.00
CA ILE A 42 3.60 -11.49 7.47
C ILE A 42 3.83 -10.02 7.11
N GLY A 43 4.49 -9.26 7.98
CA GLY A 43 4.85 -7.86 7.71
C GLY A 43 5.74 -7.70 6.46
N LEU A 44 6.75 -8.56 6.30
CA LEU A 44 7.58 -8.59 5.09
C LEU A 44 6.77 -8.90 3.83
N CYS A 45 5.85 -9.87 3.91
CA CYS A 45 4.99 -10.23 2.77
C CYS A 45 4.04 -9.08 2.38
N LEU A 46 3.47 -8.39 3.37
CA LEU A 46 2.62 -7.21 3.20
C LEU A 46 3.35 -6.05 2.53
N ILE A 47 4.66 -5.89 2.76
CA ILE A 47 5.48 -4.88 2.07
C ILE A 47 5.89 -5.36 0.67
N ALA A 48 6.18 -6.65 0.51
CA ALA A 48 6.59 -7.24 -0.76
C ALA A 48 5.50 -7.18 -1.83
N MET A 49 4.23 -7.31 -1.47
CA MET A 49 3.09 -7.19 -2.40
C MET A 49 3.05 -5.84 -3.15
N PRO A 50 2.90 -4.68 -2.47
CA PRO A 50 2.89 -3.38 -3.13
C PRO A 50 4.23 -3.09 -3.82
N TRP A 51 5.36 -3.55 -3.26
CA TRP A 51 6.67 -3.43 -3.90
C TRP A 51 6.70 -4.11 -5.27
N SER A 52 6.20 -5.34 -5.38
CA SER A 52 6.13 -6.07 -6.64
C SER A 52 5.25 -5.35 -7.68
N LEU A 53 4.09 -4.84 -7.25
CA LEU A 53 3.16 -4.09 -8.10
C LEU A 53 3.76 -2.77 -8.63
N ILE A 54 4.58 -2.09 -7.82
CA ILE A 54 5.34 -0.90 -8.23
C ILE A 54 6.42 -1.29 -9.25
N LYS A 55 7.17 -2.36 -8.99
CA LYS A 55 8.26 -2.82 -9.86
C LYS A 55 7.75 -3.29 -11.23
N LEU A 56 6.56 -3.90 -11.27
CA LEU A 56 5.86 -4.31 -12.49
C LEU A 56 5.24 -3.12 -13.26
N LYS A 57 5.41 -1.88 -12.79
CA LYS A 57 4.82 -0.65 -13.35
C LYS A 57 3.28 -0.70 -13.47
N ILE A 58 2.63 -1.54 -12.65
CA ILE A 58 1.16 -1.60 -12.53
C ILE A 58 0.69 -0.40 -11.69
N LEU A 59 1.38 -0.14 -10.58
CA LEU A 59 1.18 1.04 -9.73
C LEU A 59 2.30 2.04 -9.98
N ASN A 60 1.94 3.30 -10.21
CA ASN A 60 2.90 4.41 -10.32
C ASN A 60 2.62 5.45 -9.23
N PRO A 61 2.83 5.12 -7.95
CA PRO A 61 2.54 6.03 -6.86
C PRO A 61 3.41 7.27 -6.94
N LYS A 62 2.83 8.43 -6.64
CA LYS A 62 3.59 9.66 -6.43
C LYS A 62 4.10 9.78 -5.01
N TRP A 63 3.85 8.78 -4.16
CA TRP A 63 4.27 8.62 -2.76
C TRP A 63 3.72 9.69 -1.80
N PHE A 64 3.38 10.89 -2.27
CA PHE A 64 2.71 11.98 -1.55
C PHE A 64 1.91 12.89 -2.50
N GLY A 65 1.46 12.38 -3.66
CA GLY A 65 0.78 13.19 -4.68
C GLY A 65 -0.60 13.72 -4.27
N LEU A 66 -1.22 13.08 -3.26
CA LEU A 66 -2.51 13.48 -2.67
C LEU A 66 -2.42 14.76 -1.84
N PHE A 67 -1.28 15.02 -1.19
CA PHE A 67 -1.12 16.16 -0.28
C PHE A 67 -0.62 17.43 -1.00
N ASN A 68 -0.36 17.34 -2.30
CA ASN A 68 0.03 18.47 -3.11
C ASN A 68 -1.17 18.89 -3.96
N PRO A 69 -2.13 19.67 -3.41
CA PRO A 69 -3.12 20.30 -4.26
C PRO A 69 -2.33 21.11 -5.28
N LYS A 70 -2.56 20.87 -6.57
CA LYS A 70 -2.12 21.84 -7.59
C LYS A 70 -2.59 23.20 -7.08
N LYS A 71 -1.65 24.10 -6.78
CA LYS A 71 -1.94 25.52 -6.68
C LYS A 71 -2.73 25.82 -7.95
N SER A 72 -4.03 26.07 -7.78
CA SER A 72 -4.83 26.64 -8.84
C SER A 72 -4.22 28.01 -9.06
N GLU A 73 -3.42 28.14 -10.11
CA GLU A 73 -3.01 29.44 -10.62
C GLU A 73 -4.29 30.08 -11.17
N LEU A 74 -4.92 30.89 -10.32
CA LEU A 74 -5.91 31.89 -10.66
C LEU A 74 -5.41 33.23 -10.12
#